data_AF-A0A0C9V0I5-F1
#
_entry.id   AF-A0A0C9V0I5-F1
#
_cell.length_a   1.000
_cell.length_b   1.000
_cell.length_c   1.000
_cell.angle_alpha   90.00
_cell.angle_beta   90.00
_cell.angle_gamma   90.00
#
_symmetry.space_group_name_H-M   'P 1'
#
loop_
_entity.id
_entity.type
_entity.pdbx_description
1 polymer ?
#
loop_
_entity_poly.entity_id
_entity_poly.type
_entity_poly.pdbx_seq_one_letter_code
_entity_poly.pdbx_strand_id
1 'polypeptide(L)' 'MGMDAKQYVSILEKSMLESIKELEIPEKEVIFQQNNDHKHTSKLASNWIEEEGISVLD' A
#
# COMPACT_ATOMS: atom_id res chain seq x y z
N MET A 1 -6.46 7.67 -19.58
CA MET A 1 -5.40 8.12 -18.66
C MET A 1 -5.35 7.15 -17.52
N GLY A 2 -4.19 6.54 -17.26
CA GLY A 2 -4.00 5.63 -16.14
C GLY A 2 -3.71 6.39 -14.85
N MET A 3 -3.91 5.72 -13.71
CA MET A 3 -3.49 6.20 -12.41
C MET A 3 -1.96 6.33 -12.36
N ASP A 4 -1.44 7.40 -11.76
CA ASP A 4 -0.01 7.55 -11.47
C ASP A 4 0.36 7.08 -10.06
N ALA A 5 1.66 7.04 -9.75
CA ALA A 5 2.15 6.62 -8.44
C ALA A 5 1.67 7.49 -7.27
N LYS A 6 1.46 8.81 -7.49
CA LYS A 6 0.98 9.72 -6.44
C LYS A 6 -0.49 9.44 -6.13
N GLN A 7 -1.29 9.24 -7.17
CA GLN A 7 -2.69 8.86 -7.04
C GLN A 7 -2.82 7.50 -6.37
N TYR A 8 -1.95 6.55 -6.71
CA TYR A 8 -1.89 5.24 -6.06
C TYR A 8 -1.63 5.36 -4.56
N VAL A 9 -0.56 6.05 -4.15
CA VAL A 9 -0.24 6.26 -2.72
C VAL A 9 -1.37 6.98 -2.00
N SER A 10 -1.98 8.02 -2.60
CA SER A 10 -3.10 8.72 -1.96
C SER A 10 -4.33 7.82 -1.73
N ILE A 11 -4.51 6.78 -2.56
CA ILE A 11 -5.56 5.78 -2.34
C ILE A 11 -5.19 4.85 -1.18
N LEU A 12 -3.93 4.41 -1.09
CA LEU A 12 -3.47 3.57 0.02
C LEU A 12 -3.60 4.30 1.36
N GLU A 13 -3.11 5.55 1.44
CA GLU A 13 -3.21 6.40 2.63
C GLU A 13 -4.64 6.55 3.14
N LYS A 14 -5.61 6.73 2.23
CA LYS A 14 -7.01 6.96 2.60
C LYS A 14 -7.75 5.67 2.92
N SER A 15 -7.56 4.63 2.12
CA SER A 15 -8.45 3.47 2.13
C SER A 15 -7.81 2.24 2.77
N MET A 16 -6.51 2.03 2.61
CA MET A 16 -5.86 0.81 3.09
C MET A 16 -5.74 0.80 4.61
N LEU A 17 -5.22 1.89 5.20
CA LEU A 17 -5.04 2.00 6.65
C LEU A 17 -6.39 1.97 7.38
N GLU A 18 -7.41 2.62 6.82
CA GLU A 18 -8.78 2.55 7.33
C GLU A 18 -9.31 1.12 7.27
N SER A 19 -9.13 0.42 6.15
CA SER A 19 -9.57 -0.98 6.01
C SER A 19 -8.88 -1.91 7.01
N ILE A 20 -7.58 -1.77 7.24
CA ILE A 20 -6.84 -2.57 8.24
C ILE A 20 -7.46 -2.40 9.63
N LYS A 21 -7.76 -1.15 9.99
CA LYS A 21 -8.38 -0.81 11.28
C LYS A 21 -9.80 -1.36 11.39
N GLU A 22 -10.63 -1.19 10.35
CA GLU A 22 -12.02 -1.65 10.34
C GLU A 22 -12.14 -3.17 10.37
N LEU A 23 -11.19 -3.87 9.75
CA LEU A 23 -11.13 -5.33 9.75
C LEU A 23 -10.45 -5.90 11.01
N GLU A 24 -10.02 -5.05 11.94
CA GLU A 24 -9.32 -5.42 13.17
C GLU A 24 -8.11 -6.35 12.91
N ILE A 25 -7.44 -6.17 11.77
CA ILE A 25 -6.26 -6.96 11.41
C ILE A 25 -5.09 -6.47 12.26
N PRO A 26 -4.39 -7.35 13.00
CA PRO A 26 -3.19 -6.95 13.73
C PRO A 26 -2.15 -6.39 12.75
N GLU A 27 -1.66 -5.17 12.98
CA GLU A 27 -0.71 -4.50 12.08
C GLU A 27 0.50 -5.38 11.72
N LYS A 28 0.98 -6.18 12.68
CA LYS A 28 2.11 -7.11 12.50
C LYS A 28 1.83 -8.30 11.58
N GLU A 29 0.55 -8.55 11.28
CA GLU A 29 0.09 -9.65 10.45
C GLU A 29 -0.36 -9.16 9.05
N VAL A 30 -0.29 -7.86 8.80
CA VAL A 30 -0.66 -7.29 7.50
C VAL A 30 0.39 -7.66 6.45
N ILE A 31 -0.04 -8.48 5.49
CA ILE A 31 0.69 -8.75 4.24
C ILE A 31 -0.13 -8.18 3.09
N PHE A 32 0.40 -7.15 2.44
CA PHE A 32 -0.25 -6.46 1.35
C PHE A 32 0.06 -7.12 0.00
N GLN A 33 -0.98 -7.45 -0.76
CA GLN A 33 -0.82 -8.02 -2.10
C GLN A 33 -1.05 -6.92 -3.15
N GLN A 34 -0.10 -6.79 -4.07
CA GLN A 34 -0.17 -5.91 -5.24
C GLN A 34 0.42 -6.61 -6.46
N ASN A 35 0.16 -6.09 -7.67
CA ASN A 35 0.82 -6.57 -8.89
C ASN A 35 2.07 -5.73 -9.21
N ASN A 36 2.92 -6.23 -10.12
CA ASN A 36 4.17 -5.58 -10.54
C ASN A 36 3.99 -4.44 -11.54
N ASP A 37 2.87 -3.71 -11.48
CA ASP A 37 2.69 -2.51 -12.28
C ASP A 37 3.71 -1.43 -11.83
N HIS A 38 4.36 -0.78 -12.79
CA HIS A 38 5.44 0.21 -12.57
C HIS A 38 5.12 1.28 -11.52
N LYS A 39 3.84 1.64 -11.34
CA LYS A 39 3.43 2.61 -10.32
C LYS A 39 3.39 2.01 -8.90
N HIS A 40 3.06 0.73 -8.75
CA HIS A 40 3.01 0.02 -7.47
C HIS A 40 4.42 -0.36 -6.98
N THR A 41 5.36 -0.59 -7.91
CA THR A 41 6.78 -0.81 -7.61
C THR A 41 7.61 0.47 -7.75
N SER A 42 6.94 1.64 -7.83
CA SER A 42 7.65 2.91 -7.92
C SER A 42 8.32 3.22 -6.59
N LYS A 43 9.44 3.96 -6.62
CA LYS A 43 10.13 4.38 -5.39
C LYS A 43 9.20 5.09 -4.41
N LEU A 44 8.24 5.88 -4.92
CA LEU A 44 7.27 6.58 -4.08
C LEU A 44 6.37 5.58 -3.32
N ALA A 45 5.83 4.58 -4.03
CA ALA A 45 4.96 3.58 -3.42
C ALA A 45 5.73 2.66 -2.47
N SER A 46 6.90 2.16 -2.88
CA SER A 46 7.72 1.28 -2.04
C SER A 46 8.17 1.95 -0.75
N ASN A 47 8.62 3.21 -0.82
CA ASN A 47 8.99 3.97 0.36
C ASN A 47 7.82 4.17 1.31
N TRP A 48 6.64 4.54 0.79
CA TRP A 48 5.46 4.74 1.64
C TRP A 48 5.05 3.44 2.35
N ILE A 49 5.02 2.31 1.63
CA ILE A 49 4.70 1.00 2.21
C ILE A 49 5.70 0.62 3.32
N GLU A 50 7.00 0.87 3.10
CA GLU A 50 8.05 0.62 4.09
C GLU A 50 7.92 1.53 5.32
N GLU A 51 7.63 2.83 5.12
CA GLU A 51 7.43 3.81 6.19
C GLU A 51 6.22 3.48 7.07
N GLU A 52 5.15 2.92 6.49
CA GLU A 52 3.98 2.43 7.22
C GLU A 52 4.21 1.04 7.88
N GLY A 53 5.38 0.42 7.68
CA GLY A 53 5.74 -0.86 8.27
C GLY A 53 4.97 -2.06 7.71
N ILE A 54 4.40 -1.92 6.51
CA ILE A 54 3.58 -2.94 5.85
C ILE A 54 4.48 -3.88 5.05
N SER A 55 4.29 -5.20 5.20
CA SER A 55 4.97 -6.19 4.36
C SER A 55 4.23 -6.37 3.04
N VAL A 56 4.96 -6.52 1.92
CA VAL A 56 4.38 -6.85 0.61
C VAL A 56 4.56 -8.34 0.33
N LEU A 57 3.55 -8.98 -0.25
CA LEU A 57 3.65 -10.36 -0.72
C LEU A 57 4.54 -10.45 -1.98
N ASP A 58 5.59 -11.26 -1.91
CA ASP A 58 6.51 -11.56 -3.02
C ASP A 58 5.82 -12.27 -4.21
#